data_AF-X8H4W5-F1
#
_entry.id   AF-X8H4W5-F1
#
_cell.length_a   1.000
_cell.length_b   1.000
_cell.length_c   1.000
_cell.angle_alpha   90.00
_cell.angle_beta   90.00
_cell.angle_gamma   90.00
#
_symmetry.space_group_name_H-M   'P 1'
#
loop_
_entity.id
_entity.type
_entity.pdbx_description
1 polymer ?
#
loop_
_entity_poly.entity_id
_entity_poly.type
_entity_poly.pdbx_seq_one_letter_code
_entity_poly.pdbx_strand_id
1 'polypeptide(L)'
;MDKNSFLEALRNIFKKAHVADVESIIEVYEEHFAVGHEKGLTDDEIIKSLGTPEEIYASYVDAGIITDTLNEDGNTSKSVNMQEIYARFDEYKERLLPQLPGMAKKASKTLVAIGSALAYIVGVLILVITPAILYLLGSSWQPFENVTAFPALSMITLVALAGVGLFGGLTCIFIGAELRGVRERYFSNVD
;
A
#
# COMPACT_ATOMS: atom_id res chain seq x y z
N MET A 1 12.61 4.54 20.50
CA MET A 1 13.94 4.95 20.01
C MET A 1 13.67 5.77 18.76
N ASP A 2 14.30 6.92 18.56
CA ASP A 2 14.00 7.74 17.38
C ASP A 2 14.84 7.35 16.16
N LYS A 3 14.38 7.74 14.96
CA LYS A 3 15.08 7.51 13.68
C LYS A 3 16.56 7.87 13.73
N ASN A 4 16.91 9.05 14.26
CA ASN A 4 18.29 9.53 14.21
C ASN A 4 19.20 8.68 15.11
N SER A 5 18.71 8.34 16.31
CA SER A 5 19.40 7.42 17.22
C SER A 5 19.62 6.04 16.60
N PHE A 6 18.63 5.53 15.84
CA PHE A 6 18.74 4.26 15.11
C PHE A 6 19.82 4.28 14.03
N LEU A 7 19.77 5.27 13.15
CA LEU A 7 20.72 5.40 12.04
C LEU A 7 22.14 5.67 12.54
N GLU A 8 22.31 6.42 13.63
CA GLU A 8 23.60 6.66 14.24
C GLU A 8 24.19 5.39 14.87
N ALA A 9 23.36 4.60 15.58
CA ALA A 9 23.78 3.31 16.12
C ALA A 9 24.22 2.36 15.00
N LEU A 10 23.44 2.27 13.92
CA LEU A 10 23.75 1.46 12.75
C LEU A 10 25.05 1.92 12.08
N ARG A 11 25.19 3.23 11.84
CA ARG A 11 26.40 3.84 11.25
C ARG A 11 27.63 3.55 12.09
N ASN A 12 27.53 3.61 13.41
CA ASN A 12 28.65 3.32 14.31
C ASN A 12 29.06 1.85 14.26
N ILE A 13 28.12 0.91 14.14
CA ILE A 13 28.42 -0.51 14.01
C ILE A 13 29.20 -0.78 12.71
N PHE A 14 28.70 -0.26 11.58
CA PHE A 14 29.36 -0.43 10.28
C PHE A 14 30.72 0.28 10.19
N LYS A 15 30.88 1.47 10.80
CA LYS A 15 32.17 2.16 10.89
C LYS A 15 33.20 1.38 11.72
N LYS A 16 32.79 0.83 12.88
CA LYS A 16 33.67 -0.02 13.71
C LYS A 16 34.08 -1.30 12.98
N ALA A 17 33.23 -1.80 12.09
CA ALA A 17 33.52 -2.93 11.24
C ALA A 17 34.36 -2.59 10.00
N HIS A 18 34.83 -1.34 9.85
CA HIS A 18 35.60 -0.87 8.69
C HIS A 18 34.91 -1.11 7.34
N VAL A 19 33.58 -0.98 7.30
CA VAL A 19 32.83 -1.11 6.05
C VAL A 19 33.06 0.14 5.18
N ALA A 20 33.51 -0.03 3.94
CA ALA A 20 33.85 1.10 3.06
C ALA A 20 32.62 1.96 2.68
N ASP A 21 31.48 1.31 2.43
CA ASP A 21 30.30 1.96 1.86
C ASP A 21 29.20 2.24 2.91
N VAL A 22 29.57 2.59 4.15
CA VAL A 22 28.60 2.80 5.24
C VAL A 22 27.49 3.76 4.84
N GLU A 23 27.81 4.86 4.16
CA GLU A 23 26.83 5.90 3.86
C GLU A 23 25.75 5.41 2.88
N SER A 24 26.12 4.58 1.91
CA SER A 24 25.15 3.95 0.99
C SER A 24 24.18 3.02 1.71
N ILE A 25 24.64 2.33 2.76
CA ILE A 25 23.80 1.48 3.59
C ILE A 25 22.83 2.36 4.38
N ILE A 26 23.31 3.45 4.98
CA ILE A 26 22.47 4.37 5.77
C ILE A 26 21.38 5.02 4.90
N GLU A 27 21.70 5.42 3.66
CA GLU A 27 20.74 6.02 2.73
C GLU A 27 19.55 5.10 2.44
N VAL A 28 19.78 3.79 2.29
CA VAL A 28 18.70 2.80 2.10
C VAL A 28 17.74 2.75 3.29
N TYR A 29 18.26 2.83 4.51
CA TYR A 29 17.41 2.87 5.70
C TYR A 29 16.73 4.23 5.88
N GLU A 30 17.38 5.34 5.52
CA GLU A 30 16.75 6.66 5.50
C GLU A 30 15.54 6.72 4.58
N GLU A 31 15.64 6.13 3.39
CA GLU A 31 14.52 5.97 2.46
C GLU A 31 13.40 5.10 3.07
N HIS A 32 13.76 4.02 3.76
CA HIS A 32 12.78 3.16 4.44
C HIS A 32 11.96 3.90 5.50
N PHE A 33 12.62 4.76 6.30
CA PHE A 33 11.93 5.64 7.25
C PHE A 33 11.05 6.67 6.52
N ALA A 34 11.51 7.27 5.43
CA ALA A 34 10.72 8.23 4.66
C ALA A 34 9.42 7.60 4.12
N VAL A 35 9.52 6.41 3.51
CA VAL A 35 8.36 5.63 3.04
C VAL A 35 7.43 5.23 4.19
N GLY A 36 7.97 4.92 5.37
CA GLY A 36 7.19 4.62 6.57
C GLY A 36 6.37 5.82 7.04
N HIS A 37 6.98 7.00 7.05
CA HIS A 37 6.29 8.25 7.42
C HIS A 37 5.20 8.65 6.44
N GLU A 38 5.40 8.48 5.13
CA GLU A 38 4.36 8.73 4.12
C GLU A 38 3.13 7.83 4.33
N LYS A 39 3.33 6.65 4.91
CA LYS A 39 2.26 5.70 5.27
C LYS A 39 1.64 5.98 6.64
N GLY A 40 2.08 7.03 7.34
CA GLY A 40 1.59 7.42 8.66
C GLY A 40 2.08 6.54 9.81
N LEU A 41 3.16 5.77 9.61
CA LEU A 41 3.77 4.96 10.66
C LEU A 41 4.67 5.81 11.57
N THR A 42 4.75 5.40 12.83
CA THR A 42 5.64 5.99 13.84
C THR A 42 7.05 5.39 13.78
N ASP A 43 8.06 6.13 14.25
CA ASP A 43 9.46 5.65 14.31
C ASP A 43 9.58 4.29 15.00
N ASP A 44 8.88 4.11 16.13
CA ASP A 44 8.93 2.85 16.89
C ASP A 44 8.33 1.67 16.10
N GLU A 45 7.29 1.89 15.29
CA GLU A 45 6.71 0.84 14.44
C GLU A 45 7.66 0.46 13.29
N ILE A 46 8.30 1.46 12.68
CA ILE A 46 9.28 1.25 11.61
C ILE A 46 10.50 0.49 12.17
N ILE A 47 11.04 0.92 13.31
CA ILE A 47 12.18 0.26 13.98
C ILE A 47 11.83 -1.17 14.37
N LYS A 48 10.64 -1.41 14.91
CA LYS A 48 10.17 -2.76 15.25
C LYS A 48 10.09 -3.67 14.03
N SER A 49 9.76 -3.12 12.86
CA SER A 49 9.76 -3.85 11.59
C SER A 49 11.15 -4.10 11.03
N LEU A 50 12.10 -3.20 11.28
CA LEU A 50 13.49 -3.30 10.81
C LEU A 50 14.34 -4.23 11.68
N GLY A 51 13.99 -4.39 12.97
CA GLY A 51 14.80 -5.12 13.95
C GLY A 51 15.86 -4.23 14.59
N THR A 52 16.75 -4.81 15.40
CA THR A 52 17.81 -4.04 16.08
C THR A 52 19.00 -3.79 15.13
N PRO A 53 19.75 -2.66 15.31
CA PRO A 53 20.94 -2.39 14.51
C PRO A 53 22.00 -3.52 14.55
N GLU A 54 22.06 -4.24 15.68
CA GLU A 54 22.96 -5.38 15.90
C GLU A 54 22.51 -6.61 15.11
N GLU A 55 21.20 -6.90 15.06
CA GLU A 55 20.63 -7.96 14.22
C GLU A 55 20.82 -7.68 12.73
N ILE A 56 20.67 -6.42 12.31
CA ILE A 56 20.95 -6.01 10.92
C ILE A 56 22.41 -6.29 10.58
N TYR A 57 23.36 -5.86 11.41
CA TYR A 57 24.77 -6.15 11.18
C TYR A 57 25.07 -7.66 11.18
N ALA A 58 24.52 -8.42 12.14
CA ALA A 58 24.68 -9.86 12.20
C ALA A 58 24.14 -10.56 10.95
N SER A 59 23.00 -10.10 10.40
CA SER A 59 22.47 -10.60 9.14
C SER A 59 23.39 -10.34 7.95
N TYR A 60 24.11 -9.21 7.91
CA TYR A 60 25.07 -8.92 6.84
C TYR A 60 26.35 -9.77 6.96
N VAL A 61 26.78 -10.08 8.18
CA VAL A 61 27.93 -10.97 8.45
C VAL A 61 27.57 -12.43 8.14
N ASP A 62 26.44 -12.93 8.64
CA ASP A 62 25.96 -14.30 8.42
C ASP A 62 25.65 -14.56 6.94
N ALA A 63 25.17 -13.53 6.23
CA ALA A 63 24.97 -13.61 4.79
C ALA A 63 26.27 -13.64 3.99
N GLY A 64 27.44 -13.48 4.60
CA GLY A 64 28.74 -13.42 3.91
C GLY A 64 28.89 -12.19 3.01
N ILE A 65 28.01 -11.20 3.17
CA ILE A 65 27.97 -9.97 2.37
C ILE A 65 29.13 -9.04 2.75
N ILE A 66 29.51 -9.07 4.03
CA ILE A 66 30.69 -8.40 4.54
C ILE A 66 31.90 -9.30 4.29
N THR A 67 32.65 -8.98 3.23
CA THR A 67 33.89 -9.69 2.88
C THR A 67 35.12 -8.90 3.27
N ASP A 68 36.15 -9.57 3.76
CA ASP A 68 37.45 -8.94 4.02
C ASP A 68 38.15 -8.64 2.68
N THR A 69 38.41 -7.35 2.44
CA THR A 69 39.23 -6.88 1.32
C THR A 69 40.54 -6.31 1.86
N LEU A 70 41.66 -6.79 1.32
CA LEU A 70 42.98 -6.27 1.63
C LEU A 70 43.21 -5.03 0.76
N ASN A 71 43.28 -3.85 1.38
CA ASN A 71 43.74 -2.65 0.67
C ASN A 71 45.26 -2.68 0.54
N GLU A 72 45.80 -2.02 -0.50
CA GLU A 72 47.24 -1.95 -0.82
C GLU A 72 48.10 -1.35 0.32
N ASP A 73 47.48 -0.73 1.32
CA ASP A 73 48.13 -0.15 2.51
C ASP A 73 48.34 -1.16 3.66
N GLY A 74 47.97 -2.44 3.46
CA GLY A 74 48.09 -3.50 4.49
C GLY A 74 47.01 -3.47 5.58
N ASN A 75 45.99 -2.63 5.44
CA ASN A 75 44.84 -2.58 6.34
C ASN A 75 43.65 -3.36 5.75
N THR A 76 43.03 -4.23 6.55
CA THR A 76 41.84 -5.01 6.15
C THR A 76 40.60 -4.11 6.20
N SER A 77 40.05 -3.72 5.05
CA SER A 77 38.73 -3.09 4.97
C SER A 77 37.68 -4.13 4.63
N LYS A 78 36.50 -3.98 5.19
CA LYS A 78 35.36 -4.83 4.85
C LYS A 78 34.57 -4.13 3.74
N SER A 79 34.26 -4.84 2.65
CA SER A 79 33.43 -4.29 1.58
C SER A 79 32.15 -5.11 1.43
N VAL A 80 31.10 -4.46 0.94
CA VAL A 80 29.81 -5.09 0.68
C VAL A 80 29.84 -5.67 -0.72
N ASN A 81 29.73 -7.00 -0.84
CA ASN A 81 29.67 -7.63 -2.15
C ASN A 81 28.26 -7.51 -2.75
N MET A 82 28.04 -6.45 -3.52
CA MET A 82 26.72 -6.16 -4.12
C MET A 82 26.28 -7.21 -5.14
N GLN A 83 27.21 -7.95 -5.75
CA GLN A 83 26.88 -9.06 -6.68
C GLN A 83 26.32 -10.28 -5.93
N GLU A 84 26.84 -10.58 -4.74
CA GLU A 84 26.29 -11.63 -3.86
C GLU A 84 24.88 -11.25 -3.37
N ILE A 85 24.62 -9.96 -3.12
CA ILE A 85 23.29 -9.45 -2.79
C ILE A 85 22.29 -9.75 -3.90
N TYR A 86 22.64 -9.48 -5.16
CA TYR A 86 21.76 -9.77 -6.30
C TYR A 86 21.59 -11.27 -6.55
N ALA A 87 22.65 -12.07 -6.40
CA ALA A 87 22.59 -13.51 -6.58
C ALA A 87 21.65 -14.19 -5.57
N ARG A 88 21.74 -13.81 -4.29
CA ARG A 88 20.82 -14.30 -3.26
C ARG A 88 19.41 -13.74 -3.43
N PHE A 89 19.27 -12.49 -3.87
CA PHE A 89 17.95 -11.93 -4.17
C PHE A 89 17.25 -12.71 -5.28
N ASP A 90 17.96 -13.11 -6.34
CA ASP A 90 17.41 -13.96 -7.39
C ASP A 90 17.06 -15.37 -6.86
N GLU A 91 17.85 -15.96 -5.96
CA GLU A 91 17.53 -17.24 -5.32
C GLU A 91 16.29 -17.13 -4.40
N TYR A 92 16.17 -16.06 -3.61
CA TYR A 92 14.99 -15.75 -2.80
C TYR A 92 13.76 -15.51 -3.69
N LYS A 93 13.94 -14.78 -4.79
CA LYS A 93 12.92 -14.51 -5.79
C LYS A 93 12.44 -15.79 -6.46
N GLU A 94 13.32 -16.73 -6.79
CA GLU A 94 12.94 -18.05 -7.33
C GLU A 94 12.19 -18.93 -6.31
N ARG A 95 12.46 -18.80 -5.01
CA ARG A 95 11.71 -19.50 -3.95
C ARG A 95 10.36 -18.85 -3.61
N LEU A 96 10.25 -17.54 -3.78
CA LEU A 96 9.05 -16.75 -3.53
C LEU A 96 8.13 -16.67 -4.75
N LEU A 97 8.67 -16.68 -5.97
CA LEU A 97 7.94 -16.67 -7.25
C LEU A 97 6.90 -17.79 -7.42
N PRO A 98 7.05 -18.99 -6.82
CA PRO A 98 6.02 -20.02 -6.82
C PRO A 98 4.92 -19.77 -5.76
N GLN A 99 5.25 -19.06 -4.68
CA GLN A 99 4.33 -18.78 -3.57
C GLN A 99 3.51 -17.49 -3.77
N LEU A 100 4.10 -16.48 -4.42
CA LEU A 100 3.45 -15.24 -4.84
C LEU A 100 2.22 -15.45 -5.72
N PRO A 101 2.23 -16.26 -6.80
CA PRO A 101 1.06 -16.47 -7.64
C PRO A 101 -0.04 -17.17 -6.86
N GLY A 102 0.27 -18.04 -5.90
CA GLY A 102 -0.73 -18.68 -5.04
C GLY A 102 -1.43 -17.70 -4.09
N MET A 103 -0.64 -16.93 -3.32
CA MET A 103 -1.19 -15.96 -2.36
C MET A 103 -1.80 -14.73 -3.04
N ALA A 104 -1.16 -14.19 -4.09
CA ALA A 104 -1.72 -13.08 -4.87
C ALA A 104 -3.00 -13.49 -5.62
N LYS A 105 -3.10 -14.74 -6.09
CA LYS A 105 -4.33 -15.26 -6.72
C LYS A 105 -5.46 -15.47 -5.71
N LYS A 106 -5.15 -15.89 -4.48
CA LYS A 106 -6.13 -15.93 -3.37
C LYS A 106 -6.56 -14.53 -2.92
N ALA A 107 -5.61 -13.61 -2.73
CA ALA A 107 -5.88 -12.23 -2.35
C ALA A 107 -6.71 -11.51 -3.41
N SER A 108 -6.41 -11.70 -4.70
CA SER A 108 -7.18 -11.13 -5.81
C SER A 108 -8.57 -11.76 -5.97
N LYS A 109 -8.75 -13.07 -5.77
CA LYS A 109 -10.10 -13.70 -5.73
C LYS A 109 -10.96 -13.02 -4.66
N THR A 110 -10.41 -12.84 -3.46
CA THR A 110 -11.10 -12.20 -2.33
C THR A 110 -11.36 -10.71 -2.58
N LEU A 111 -10.37 -9.98 -3.10
CA LEU A 111 -10.49 -8.55 -3.41
C LEU A 111 -11.54 -8.29 -4.50
N VAL A 112 -11.54 -9.08 -5.58
CA VAL A 112 -12.53 -8.96 -6.67
C VAL A 112 -13.93 -9.36 -6.17
N ALA A 113 -14.03 -10.37 -5.30
CA ALA A 113 -15.31 -10.74 -4.70
C ALA A 113 -15.87 -9.63 -3.81
N ILE A 114 -15.05 -9.06 -2.91
CA ILE A 114 -15.44 -7.93 -2.05
C ILE A 114 -15.76 -6.69 -2.89
N GLY A 115 -14.92 -6.37 -3.87
CA GLY A 115 -15.11 -5.25 -4.78
C GLY A 115 -16.42 -5.35 -5.57
N SER A 116 -16.76 -6.54 -6.08
CA SER A 116 -18.04 -6.75 -6.76
C SER A 116 -19.23 -6.56 -5.83
N ALA A 117 -19.19 -7.11 -4.62
CA ALA A 117 -20.27 -6.96 -3.63
C ALA A 117 -20.46 -5.49 -3.20
N LEU A 118 -19.36 -4.78 -2.92
CA LEU A 118 -19.40 -3.36 -2.57
C LEU A 118 -19.95 -2.51 -3.71
N ALA A 119 -19.55 -2.76 -4.95
CA ALA A 119 -20.05 -2.03 -6.11
C ALA A 119 -21.58 -2.18 -6.28
N TYR A 120 -22.12 -3.38 -6.04
CA TYR A 120 -23.57 -3.60 -6.02
C TYR A 120 -24.26 -2.82 -4.90
N ILE A 121 -23.74 -2.89 -3.67
CA ILE A 121 -24.32 -2.19 -2.52
C ILE A 121 -24.34 -0.68 -2.77
N VAL A 122 -23.22 -0.11 -3.24
CA VAL A 122 -23.11 1.30 -3.57
C VAL A 122 -24.08 1.68 -4.69
N GLY A 123 -24.16 0.88 -5.76
CA GLY A 123 -25.09 1.14 -6.86
C GLY A 123 -26.56 1.15 -6.42
N VAL A 124 -26.97 0.19 -5.59
CA VAL A 124 -28.33 0.13 -5.02
C VAL A 124 -28.58 1.31 -4.08
N LEU A 125 -27.62 1.67 -3.23
CA LEU A 125 -27.74 2.83 -2.34
C LEU A 125 -27.91 4.13 -3.13
N ILE A 126 -27.15 4.33 -4.20
CA ILE A 126 -27.30 5.50 -5.07
C ILE A 126 -28.72 5.56 -5.65
N LEU A 127 -29.27 4.44 -6.12
CA LEU A 127 -30.64 4.40 -6.67
C LEU A 127 -31.73 4.67 -5.63
N VAL A 128 -31.49 4.33 -4.35
CA VAL A 128 -32.44 4.59 -3.25
C VAL A 128 -32.31 6.02 -2.72
N ILE A 129 -31.09 6.55 -2.62
CA ILE A 129 -30.82 7.88 -2.06
C ILE A 129 -31.18 8.98 -3.07
N THR A 130 -30.95 8.76 -4.36
CA THR A 130 -31.27 9.72 -5.42
C THR A 130 -32.72 10.26 -5.34
N PRO A 131 -33.77 9.43 -5.28
CA PRO A 131 -35.14 9.93 -5.17
C PRO A 131 -35.40 10.67 -3.85
N ALA A 132 -34.74 10.29 -2.75
CA ALA A 132 -34.85 11.03 -1.49
C ALA A 132 -34.25 12.44 -1.60
N ILE A 133 -33.09 12.58 -2.24
CA ILE A 133 -32.47 13.88 -2.51
C ILE A 133 -33.36 14.73 -3.43
N LEU A 134 -33.90 14.14 -4.50
CA LEU A 134 -34.81 14.84 -5.41
C LEU A 134 -36.08 15.31 -4.72
N TYR A 135 -36.64 14.50 -3.82
CA TYR A 135 -37.81 14.88 -3.03
C TYR A 135 -37.51 16.08 -2.12
N LEU A 136 -36.41 16.04 -1.38
CA LEU A 136 -36.01 17.12 -0.47
C LEU A 136 -35.75 18.44 -1.20
N LEU A 137 -35.08 18.37 -2.36
CA LEU A 137 -34.78 19.54 -3.20
C LEU A 137 -36.00 20.06 -3.95
N GLY A 138 -36.90 19.16 -4.37
CA GLY A 138 -38.12 19.51 -5.11
C GLY A 138 -39.21 20.12 -4.23
N SER A 139 -39.27 19.72 -2.94
CA SER A 139 -40.27 20.25 -2.00
C SER A 139 -39.83 21.53 -1.29
N SER A 140 -38.66 22.10 -1.63
CA SER A 140 -38.03 23.22 -0.91
C SER A 140 -38.05 22.99 0.60
N TRP A 141 -37.60 21.80 1.03
CA TRP A 141 -37.78 21.37 2.41
C TRP A 141 -37.06 22.29 3.40
N GLN A 142 -37.74 22.61 4.50
CA GLN A 142 -37.20 23.42 5.59
C GLN A 142 -37.10 22.57 6.87
N PRO A 143 -35.89 22.20 7.33
CA PRO A 143 -35.71 21.33 8.50
C PRO A 143 -36.15 21.96 9.82
N PHE A 144 -35.96 23.27 9.96
CA PHE A 144 -36.17 24.01 11.21
C PHE A 144 -36.71 25.41 10.92
N GLU A 145 -37.53 25.97 11.82
CA GLU A 145 -38.13 27.31 11.65
C GLU A 145 -37.08 28.43 11.48
N ASN A 146 -35.89 28.30 12.08
CA ASN A 146 -34.80 29.28 11.99
C ASN A 146 -33.84 29.07 10.81
N VAL A 147 -34.04 28.04 9.98
CA VAL A 147 -33.17 27.74 8.83
C VAL A 147 -33.95 28.03 7.56
N THR A 148 -33.33 28.74 6.61
CA THR A 148 -33.96 29.01 5.32
C THR A 148 -34.19 27.71 4.55
N ALA A 149 -35.37 27.56 3.96
CA ALA A 149 -35.70 26.46 3.05
C ALA A 149 -34.66 26.32 1.93
N PHE A 150 -34.52 25.11 1.39
CA PHE A 150 -33.71 24.91 0.19
C PHE A 150 -34.24 25.76 -0.97
N PRO A 151 -33.33 26.32 -1.81
CA PRO A 151 -33.74 27.10 -2.96
C PRO A 151 -34.48 26.20 -3.96
N ALA A 152 -35.59 26.70 -4.51
CA ALA A 152 -36.34 25.98 -5.53
C ALA A 152 -35.46 25.78 -6.78
N LEU A 153 -35.19 24.52 -7.11
CA LEU A 153 -34.44 24.17 -8.31
C LEU A 153 -35.36 24.11 -9.52
N SER A 154 -34.81 24.44 -10.70
CA SER A 154 -35.56 24.29 -11.95
C SER A 154 -35.88 22.82 -12.23
N MET A 155 -37.01 22.56 -12.91
CA MET A 155 -37.38 21.20 -13.31
C MET A 155 -36.30 20.52 -14.16
N ILE A 156 -35.60 21.29 -15.00
CA ILE A 156 -34.50 20.80 -15.83
C ILE A 156 -33.34 20.31 -14.94
N THR A 157 -33.01 21.06 -13.89
CA THR A 157 -31.95 20.69 -12.93
C THR A 157 -32.31 19.41 -12.17
N LEU A 158 -33.57 19.26 -11.74
CA LEU A 158 -34.03 18.05 -11.06
C LEU A 158 -33.98 16.82 -11.98
N VAL A 159 -34.40 16.96 -13.24
CA VAL A 159 -34.32 15.90 -14.25
C VAL A 159 -32.86 15.52 -14.54
N ALA A 160 -31.96 16.51 -14.64
CA ALA A 160 -30.54 16.26 -14.82
C ALA A 160 -29.93 15.48 -13.64
N LEU A 161 -30.24 15.88 -12.40
CA LEU A 161 -29.81 15.16 -11.19
C LEU A 161 -30.39 13.74 -11.11
N ALA A 162 -31.65 13.55 -11.51
CA ALA A 162 -32.27 12.24 -11.62
C ALA A 162 -31.53 11.34 -12.62
N GLY A 163 -31.16 11.90 -13.78
CA GLY A 163 -30.33 11.22 -14.77
C GLY A 163 -28.98 10.81 -14.19
N VAL A 164 -28.26 11.74 -13.55
CA VAL A 164 -26.95 11.46 -12.94
C VAL A 164 -27.03 10.34 -11.91
N GLY A 165 -28.02 10.39 -11.00
CA GLY A 165 -28.20 9.34 -9.99
C GLY A 165 -28.56 7.98 -10.59
N LEU A 166 -29.45 7.95 -11.60
CA LEU A 166 -29.82 6.72 -12.30
C LEU A 166 -28.63 6.10 -13.05
N PHE A 167 -27.94 6.88 -13.88
CA PHE A 167 -26.81 6.39 -14.67
C PHE A 167 -25.59 6.08 -13.79
N GLY A 168 -25.35 6.85 -12.74
CA GLY A 168 -24.31 6.56 -11.75
C GLY A 168 -24.56 5.25 -11.02
N GLY A 169 -25.78 5.02 -10.53
CA GLY A 169 -26.18 3.77 -9.89
C GLY A 169 -26.05 2.56 -10.82
N LEU A 170 -26.53 2.68 -12.06
CA LEU A 170 -26.40 1.63 -13.08
C LEU A 170 -24.95 1.32 -13.43
N THR A 171 -24.08 2.34 -13.51
CA THR A 171 -22.65 2.14 -13.78
C THR A 171 -21.98 1.35 -12.67
N CYS A 172 -22.26 1.66 -11.40
CA CYS A 172 -21.74 0.90 -10.26
C CYS A 172 -22.23 -0.56 -10.28
N ILE A 173 -23.49 -0.80 -10.63
CA ILE A 173 -24.05 -2.15 -10.78
C ILE A 173 -23.36 -2.90 -11.93
N PHE A 174 -23.12 -2.24 -13.06
CA PHE A 174 -22.44 -2.82 -14.21
C PHE A 174 -20.99 -3.19 -13.88
N ILE A 175 -20.26 -2.31 -13.18
CA ILE A 175 -18.91 -2.61 -12.67
C ILE A 175 -18.95 -3.83 -11.74
N GLY A 176 -19.94 -3.92 -10.84
CA GLY A 176 -20.13 -5.09 -9.98
C GLY A 176 -20.38 -6.38 -10.77
N ALA A 177 -21.17 -6.31 -11.86
CA ALA A 177 -21.46 -7.43 -12.74
C ALA A 177 -20.23 -7.89 -13.53
N GLU A 178 -19.44 -6.96 -14.06
CA GLU A 178 -18.18 -7.27 -14.77
C GLU A 178 -17.14 -7.86 -13.84
N LEU A 179 -16.97 -7.30 -12.63
CA LEU A 179 -16.07 -7.86 -11.62
C LEU A 179 -16.46 -9.29 -11.23
N ARG A 180 -17.76 -9.57 -11.15
CA ARG A 180 -18.27 -10.93 -10.94
C ARG A 180 -17.97 -11.85 -12.12
N GLY A 181 -18.12 -11.36 -13.35
CA GLY A 181 -17.77 -12.10 -14.57
C GLY A 181 -16.27 -12.41 -14.67
N VAL A 182 -15.41 -11.46 -14.30
CA VAL A 182 -13.95 -11.66 -14.19
C VAL A 182 -13.63 -12.70 -13.13
N ARG A 183 -14.30 -12.65 -11.96
CA ARG A 183 -14.16 -13.66 -10.92
C ARG A 183 -14.47 -15.07 -11.45
N GLU A 184 -15.58 -15.22 -12.16
CA GLU A 184 -16.00 -16.50 -12.73
C GLU A 184 -15.05 -16.98 -13.84
N ARG A 185 -14.58 -16.11 -14.75
CA ARG A 185 -13.68 -16.50 -15.84
C ARG A 185 -12.27 -16.89 -15.38
N TYR A 186 -11.71 -16.17 -14.41
CA TYR A 186 -10.29 -16.33 -14.05
C TYR A 186 -10.06 -17.13 -12.76
N PHE A 187 -11.09 -17.28 -11.93
CA PHE A 187 -10.97 -17.91 -10.61
C PHE A 187 -11.90 -19.11 -10.37
N SER A 188 -12.69 -19.54 -11.38
CA SER A 188 -13.57 -20.72 -11.27
C SER A 188 -12.83 -22.07 -11.21
N ASN A 189 -11.55 -22.13 -11.59
CA ASN A 189 -10.75 -23.38 -11.59
C ASN A 189 -9.76 -23.45 -10.40
N VAL A 190 -10.02 -22.70 -9.32
CA VAL A 190 -9.08 -22.54 -8.19
C VAL A 190 -9.61 -23.22 -6.91
N ASP A 191 -10.53 -24.16 -7.05
CA ASP A 191 -11.03 -24.97 -5.93
C ASP A 191 -10.35 -26.35 -5.92
#